data_AF-A0A355M761-F1
#
_entry.id   AF-A0A355M761-F1
#
_cell.length_a   1.000
_cell.length_b   1.000
_cell.length_c   1.000
_cell.angle_alpha   90.00
_cell.angle_beta   90.00
_cell.angle_gamma   90.00
#
_symmetry.space_group_name_H-M   'P 1'
#
loop_
_entity.id
_entity.type
_entity.pdbx_description
1 polymer ?
#
loop_
_entity_poly.entity_id
_entity_poly.type
_entity_poly.pdbx_seq_one_letter_code
_entity_poly.pdbx_strand_id
1 'polypeptide(L)'
;MISLRRTYKFARNRINQLRASAPPDEAFVLTMFFVEKIIRRTLLQLMIRSGMTLADAVVAMKKLKGIWAVKNAWHKYDPANRDLEAVIGKAHWDVIADSATKRNDLVHGSGNEGQRVYSQVLTPLIASLDQIRQTFTGEYKYAGWRGMKDAAGNPL
;
A
#
# COMPACT_ATOMS: atom_id res chain seq x y z
N MET A 1 -5.55 18.51 -6.01
CA MET A 1 -4.63 17.41 -6.40
C MET A 1 -5.43 16.37 -7.18
N ILE A 2 -5.10 16.18 -8.47
CA ILE A 2 -5.92 15.44 -9.44
C ILE A 2 -6.06 13.96 -9.03
N SER A 3 -7.25 13.59 -8.53
CA SER A 3 -7.62 12.22 -8.21
C SER A 3 -8.07 11.49 -9.49
N LEU A 4 -7.11 11.14 -10.34
CA LEU A 4 -7.39 10.15 -11.39
C LEU A 4 -7.64 8.81 -10.70
N ARG A 5 -8.83 8.23 -10.90
CA ARG A 5 -9.20 6.87 -10.48
C ARG A 5 -8.30 5.86 -11.19
N ARG A 6 -7.06 5.70 -10.71
CA ARG A 6 -6.06 4.80 -11.27
C ARG A 6 -6.34 3.38 -10.76
N THR A 7 -6.71 2.49 -11.68
CA THR A 7 -6.96 1.07 -11.42
C THR A 7 -5.64 0.32 -11.18
N TYR A 8 -5.72 -0.89 -10.61
CA TYR A 8 -4.56 -1.78 -10.48
C TYR A 8 -3.88 -2.03 -11.84
N LYS A 9 -4.67 -2.22 -12.91
CA LYS A 9 -4.14 -2.41 -14.28
C LYS A 9 -3.27 -1.23 -14.71
N PHE A 10 -3.71 0.00 -14.43
CA PHE A 10 -2.89 1.19 -14.69
C PHE A 10 -1.58 1.17 -13.89
N ALA A 11 -1.63 0.88 -12.59
CA ALA A 11 -0.44 0.86 -11.74
C ALA A 11 0.56 -0.21 -12.20
N ARG A 12 0.07 -1.42 -12.51
CA ARG A 12 0.91 -2.51 -13.01
C ARG A 12 1.54 -2.18 -14.35
N ASN A 13 0.78 -1.62 -15.29
CA ASN A 13 1.32 -1.18 -16.57
C ASN A 13 2.40 -0.11 -16.37
N ARG A 14 2.16 0.85 -15.45
CA ARG A 14 3.13 1.92 -15.17
C ARG A 14 4.41 1.37 -14.53
N ILE A 15 4.29 0.45 -13.58
CA ILE A 15 5.45 -0.22 -12.96
C ILE A 15 6.25 -0.97 -14.03
N ASN A 16 5.59 -1.75 -14.89
CA ASN A 16 6.26 -2.50 -15.96
C ASN A 16 6.96 -1.57 -16.97
N GLN A 17 6.36 -0.44 -17.32
CA GLN A 17 7.00 0.57 -18.17
C GLN A 17 8.26 1.12 -17.52
N LEU A 18 8.20 1.52 -16.24
CA LEU A 18 9.36 2.08 -15.54
C LEU A 18 10.47 1.07 -15.35
N ARG A 19 10.15 -0.21 -15.11
CA ARG A 19 11.15 -1.28 -15.10
C ARG A 19 11.95 -1.39 -16.40
N ALA A 20 11.32 -1.05 -17.54
CA ALA A 20 11.94 -1.15 -18.84
C ALA A 20 12.70 0.12 -19.25
N SER A 21 12.29 1.28 -18.75
CA SER A 21 12.74 2.57 -19.31
C SER A 21 13.29 3.58 -18.30
N ALA A 22 13.20 3.31 -16.99
CA ALA A 22 13.59 4.27 -15.95
C ALA A 22 14.69 3.72 -15.04
N PRO A 23 15.43 4.60 -14.33
CA PRO A 23 16.34 4.20 -13.26
C PRO A 23 15.63 3.29 -12.23
N PRO A 24 16.27 2.18 -11.79
CA PRO A 24 15.70 1.24 -10.82
C PRO A 24 15.14 1.87 -9.54
N ASP A 25 15.79 2.92 -9.04
CA ASP A 25 15.38 3.68 -7.86
C ASP A 25 14.04 4.42 -8.07
N GLU A 26 13.79 5.01 -9.24
CA GLU A 26 12.51 5.62 -9.56
C GLU A 26 11.37 4.59 -9.62
N ALA A 27 11.62 3.46 -10.28
CA ALA A 27 10.66 2.37 -10.37
C ALA A 27 10.34 1.79 -8.98
N PHE A 28 11.36 1.70 -8.12
CA PHE A 28 11.24 1.31 -6.72
C PHE A 28 10.38 2.28 -5.91
N VAL A 29 10.68 3.58 -5.94
CA VAL A 29 9.92 4.61 -5.21
C VAL A 29 8.44 4.59 -5.62
N LEU A 30 8.16 4.52 -6.93
CA LEU A 30 6.77 4.47 -7.38
C LEU A 30 6.06 3.19 -6.95
N THR A 31 6.75 2.05 -6.95
CA THR A 31 6.17 0.78 -6.51
C THR A 31 5.81 0.85 -5.02
N MET A 32 6.71 1.38 -4.17
CA MET A 32 6.42 1.61 -2.75
C MET A 32 5.24 2.55 -2.54
N PHE A 33 5.16 3.63 -3.32
CA PHE A 33 4.00 4.53 -3.27
C PHE A 33 2.68 3.79 -3.51
N PHE A 34 2.63 2.87 -4.48
CA PHE A 34 1.42 2.08 -4.72
C PHE A 34 1.11 1.11 -3.58
N VAL A 35 2.10 0.43 -3.04
CA VAL A 35 1.95 -0.47 -1.89
C VAL A 35 1.34 0.28 -0.70
N GLU A 36 1.95 1.40 -0.29
CA GLU A 36 1.46 2.19 0.84
C GLU A 36 0.04 2.71 0.60
N LYS A 37 -0.23 3.18 -0.62
CA LYS A 37 -1.53 3.72 -1.00
C LYS A 37 -2.64 2.68 -0.86
N ILE A 38 -2.40 1.43 -1.24
CA ILE A 38 -3.40 0.37 -1.17
C ILE A 38 -3.67 -0.05 0.27
N ILE A 39 -2.61 -0.23 1.05
CA ILE A 39 -2.73 -0.57 2.48
C ILE A 39 -3.50 0.54 3.19
N ARG A 40 -3.13 1.82 2.98
CA ARG A 40 -3.83 2.97 3.58
C ARG A 40 -5.30 3.07 3.17
N ARG A 41 -5.63 2.84 1.91
CA ARG A 41 -7.02 2.89 1.44
C ARG A 41 -7.85 1.72 1.96
N THR A 42 -7.24 0.55 2.09
CA THR A 42 -7.92 -0.63 2.66
C THR A 42 -8.18 -0.40 4.14
N LEU A 43 -7.20 0.10 4.89
CA LEU A 43 -7.41 0.49 6.29
C LEU A 43 -8.54 1.52 6.44
N LEU A 44 -8.55 2.57 5.60
CA LEU A 44 -9.62 3.57 5.62
C LEU A 44 -11.02 2.93 5.44
N GLN A 45 -11.14 1.95 4.55
CA GLN A 45 -12.39 1.23 4.37
C GLN A 45 -12.74 0.36 5.58
N LEU A 46 -11.74 -0.31 6.19
CA LEU A 46 -11.95 -1.09 7.41
C LEU A 46 -12.45 -0.22 8.56
N MET A 47 -11.89 0.98 8.72
CA MET A 47 -12.34 1.97 9.71
C MET A 47 -13.80 2.38 9.48
N ILE A 48 -14.21 2.59 8.22
CA ILE A 48 -15.61 2.91 7.89
C ILE A 48 -16.51 1.71 8.20
N ARG A 49 -16.07 0.49 7.86
CA ARG A 49 -16.82 -0.74 8.14
C ARG A 49 -16.94 -1.05 9.63
N SER A 50 -16.00 -0.59 10.45
CA SER A 50 -16.10 -0.68 11.91
C SER A 50 -17.02 0.39 12.53
N GLY A 51 -17.71 1.20 11.70
CA GLY A 51 -18.71 2.17 12.14
C GLY A 51 -18.25 3.64 12.16
N MET A 52 -17.02 3.96 11.71
CA MET A 52 -16.60 5.36 11.62
C MET A 52 -17.25 6.07 10.45
N THR A 53 -17.54 7.36 10.61
CA THR A 53 -17.87 8.21 9.46
C THR A 53 -16.65 8.39 8.57
N LEU A 54 -16.86 8.67 7.28
CA LEU A 54 -15.77 8.96 6.35
C LEU A 54 -14.91 10.15 6.84
N ALA A 55 -15.54 11.19 7.38
CA ALA A 55 -14.84 12.38 7.87
C ALA A 55 -13.88 12.03 9.01
N ASP A 56 -14.37 11.29 10.02
CA ASP A 56 -13.56 10.89 11.17
C ASP A 56 -12.46 9.92 10.76
N ALA A 57 -12.76 8.98 9.86
CA ALA A 57 -11.79 8.01 9.38
C ALA A 57 -10.66 8.71 8.60
N VAL A 58 -10.98 9.73 7.79
CA VAL A 58 -9.98 10.56 7.11
C VAL A 58 -9.13 11.36 8.11
N VAL A 59 -9.73 11.95 9.14
CA VAL A 59 -8.99 12.66 10.20
C VAL A 59 -8.05 11.73 10.95
N ALA A 60 -8.50 10.53 11.32
CA ALA A 60 -7.68 9.53 11.97
C ALA A 60 -6.54 9.03 11.05
N MET A 61 -6.81 8.79 9.76
CA MET A 61 -5.78 8.41 8.78
C MET A 61 -4.68 9.47 8.62
N LYS A 62 -4.99 10.77 8.75
CA LYS A 62 -3.99 11.86 8.69
C LYS A 62 -2.98 11.81 9.84
N LYS A 63 -3.36 11.23 10.99
CA LYS A 63 -2.49 11.05 12.17
C LYS A 63 -1.51 9.88 11.99
N LEU A 64 -1.81 8.92 11.11
CA LEU A 64 -0.95 7.77 10.84
C LEU A 64 0.17 8.14 9.86
N LYS A 65 1.38 8.38 10.37
CA LYS A 65 2.58 8.72 9.57
C LYS A 65 3.40 7.46 9.23
N GLY A 66 3.76 7.32 7.94
CA GLY A 66 4.50 6.15 7.46
C GLY A 66 3.70 4.85 7.45
N ILE A 67 4.33 3.74 7.03
CA ILE A 67 3.66 2.43 6.94
C ILE A 67 3.56 1.72 8.29
N TRP A 68 4.50 1.98 9.22
CA TRP A 68 4.50 1.39 10.55
C TRP A 68 3.30 1.83 11.39
N ALA A 69 2.94 3.12 11.38
CA ALA A 69 1.73 3.58 12.06
C ALA A 69 0.45 2.96 11.48
N VAL A 70 0.44 2.69 10.17
CA VAL A 70 -0.67 2.00 9.49
C VAL A 70 -0.73 0.54 9.93
N LYS A 71 0.41 -0.16 10.03
CA LYS A 71 0.51 -1.52 10.56
C LYS A 71 -0.06 -1.62 11.97
N ASN A 72 0.38 -0.74 12.87
CA ASN A 72 -0.01 -0.75 14.27
C ASN A 72 -1.50 -0.43 14.47
N ALA A 73 -2.09 0.39 13.60
CA ALA A 73 -3.51 0.68 13.64
C ALA A 73 -4.38 -0.46 13.07
N TRP A 74 -3.80 -1.38 12.28
CA TRP A 74 -4.55 -2.36 11.49
C TRP A 74 -5.40 -3.29 12.35
N HIS A 75 -4.79 -3.89 13.38
CA HIS A 75 -5.42 -4.87 14.27
C HIS A 75 -6.78 -4.39 14.79
N LYS A 76 -6.88 -3.12 15.15
CA LYS A 76 -8.10 -2.49 15.69
C LYS A 76 -9.29 -2.52 14.72
N TYR A 77 -9.02 -2.52 13.42
CA TYR A 77 -10.06 -2.39 12.39
C TYR A 77 -10.21 -3.67 11.53
N ASP A 78 -9.32 -4.65 11.66
CA ASP A 78 -9.52 -5.96 11.03
C ASP A 78 -10.70 -6.69 11.70
N PRO A 79 -11.68 -7.21 10.95
CA PRO A 79 -12.85 -7.90 11.53
C PRO A 79 -12.50 -9.13 12.37
N ALA A 80 -11.34 -9.74 12.14
CA ALA A 80 -10.86 -10.89 12.89
C ALA A 80 -9.73 -10.53 13.87
N ASN A 81 -9.51 -9.23 14.14
CA ASN A 81 -8.45 -8.72 15.02
C ASN A 81 -7.07 -9.31 14.67
N ARG A 82 -6.75 -9.41 13.38
CA ARG A 82 -5.43 -9.87 12.92
C ARG A 82 -4.50 -8.70 12.67
N ASP A 83 -3.23 -8.91 12.91
CA ASP A 83 -2.19 -7.98 12.47
C ASP A 83 -2.06 -7.99 10.94
N LEU A 84 -1.65 -6.86 10.37
CA LEU A 84 -1.47 -6.72 8.92
C LEU A 84 -0.53 -7.79 8.36
N GLU A 85 0.54 -8.13 9.08
CA GLU A 85 1.52 -9.14 8.66
C GLU A 85 0.96 -10.57 8.69
N ALA A 86 0.00 -10.84 9.56
CA ALA A 86 -0.73 -12.11 9.56
C ALA A 86 -1.69 -12.20 8.36
N VAL A 87 -2.25 -11.05 7.93
CA VAL A 87 -3.16 -10.99 6.78
C VAL A 87 -2.40 -11.17 5.45
N ILE A 88 -1.36 -10.36 5.20
CA ILE A 88 -0.65 -10.38 3.91
C ILE A 88 0.49 -11.43 3.85
N GLY A 89 0.80 -12.05 4.98
CA GLY A 89 1.91 -12.98 5.15
C GLY A 89 3.21 -12.28 5.55
N LYS A 90 3.89 -12.85 6.56
CA LYS A 90 5.11 -12.28 7.14
C LYS A 90 6.22 -12.01 6.12
N ALA A 91 6.46 -12.94 5.20
CA ALA A 91 7.50 -12.78 4.17
C ALA A 91 7.25 -11.54 3.29
N HIS A 92 5.99 -11.27 2.93
CA HIS A 92 5.64 -10.09 2.14
C HIS A 92 5.72 -8.81 2.95
N TRP A 93 5.30 -8.87 4.22
CA TRP A 93 5.44 -7.74 5.13
C TRP A 93 6.90 -7.35 5.34
N ASP A 94 7.81 -8.32 5.54
CA ASP A 94 9.22 -8.05 5.75
C ASP A 94 9.85 -7.33 4.54
N VAL A 95 9.49 -7.74 3.30
CA VAL A 95 9.89 -7.03 2.07
C VAL A 95 9.38 -5.59 2.04
N ILE A 96 8.14 -5.35 2.45
CA ILE A 96 7.53 -4.01 2.46
C ILE A 96 8.17 -3.13 3.53
N ALA A 97 8.44 -3.69 4.71
CA ALA A 97 9.05 -3.00 5.83
C ALA A 97 10.47 -2.55 5.47
N ASP A 98 11.30 -3.46 4.94
CA ASP A 98 12.64 -3.13 4.45
C ASP A 98 12.61 -2.09 3.33
N SER A 99 11.71 -2.28 2.35
CA SER A 99 11.54 -1.32 1.25
C SER A 99 11.07 0.06 1.74
N ALA A 100 10.28 0.15 2.80
CA ALA A 100 9.85 1.43 3.36
C ALA A 100 11.01 2.20 4.01
N THR A 101 11.91 1.48 4.70
CA THR A 101 13.15 2.05 5.25
C THR A 101 14.04 2.57 4.12
N LYS A 102 14.35 1.73 3.14
CA LYS A 102 15.16 2.12 1.96
C LYS A 102 14.58 3.31 1.20
N ARG A 103 13.25 3.34 1.03
CA ARG A 103 12.56 4.47 0.38
C ARG A 103 12.69 5.75 1.19
N ASN A 104 12.58 5.70 2.51
CA ASN A 104 12.80 6.87 3.35
C ASN A 104 14.24 7.37 3.22
N ASP A 105 15.23 6.48 3.29
CA ASP A 105 16.64 6.86 3.20
C ASP A 105 16.98 7.48 1.85
N LEU A 106 16.48 6.91 0.76
CA LEU A 106 16.62 7.44 -0.59
C LEU A 106 16.00 8.83 -0.73
N VAL A 107 14.74 9.01 -0.28
CA VAL A 107 14.00 10.27 -0.42
C VAL A 107 14.60 11.39 0.44
N HIS A 108 15.18 11.04 1.59
CA HIS A 108 15.84 11.99 2.48
C HIS A 108 17.33 12.20 2.15
N GLY A 109 17.86 11.53 1.13
CA GLY A 109 19.26 11.64 0.71
C GLY A 109 20.26 11.06 1.73
N SER A 110 19.79 10.33 2.74
CA SER A 110 20.63 9.68 3.76
C SER A 110 21.12 8.30 3.32
N GLY A 111 20.47 7.69 2.32
CA GLY A 111 20.86 6.41 1.74
C GLY A 111 21.20 6.55 0.27
N ASN A 112 22.39 6.09 -0.11
CA ASN A 112 22.77 5.93 -1.52
C ASN A 112 23.15 4.47 -1.77
N GLU A 113 22.13 3.59 -1.74
CA GLU A 113 22.32 2.21 -2.18
C GLU A 113 22.51 2.18 -3.71
N GLY A 114 23.41 1.33 -4.19
CA GLY A 114 23.67 1.24 -5.62
C GLY A 114 22.43 0.78 -6.40
N GLN A 115 22.31 1.20 -7.66
CA GLN A 115 21.21 0.84 -8.58
C GLN A 115 20.92 -0.67 -8.66
N ARG A 116 21.94 -1.50 -8.47
CA ARG A 116 21.83 -2.97 -8.38
C ARG A 116 20.90 -3.40 -7.24
N VAL A 117 20.98 -2.75 -6.08
CA VAL A 117 20.16 -3.10 -4.91
C VAL A 117 18.69 -2.77 -5.17
N TYR A 118 18.39 -1.58 -5.69
CA TYR A 118 17.01 -1.21 -6.06
C TYR A 118 16.42 -2.16 -7.10
N SER A 119 17.21 -2.60 -8.08
CA SER A 119 16.78 -3.61 -9.05
C SER A 119 16.45 -4.96 -8.41
N GLN A 120 17.26 -5.40 -7.44
CA GLN A 120 17.06 -6.67 -6.72
C GLN A 120 15.81 -6.64 -5.83
N VAL A 121 15.55 -5.54 -5.11
CA VAL A 121 14.39 -5.43 -4.21
C VAL A 121 13.08 -5.14 -4.96
N LEU A 122 13.14 -4.59 -6.17
CA LEU A 122 11.96 -4.24 -6.95
C LEU A 122 11.11 -5.46 -7.31
N THR A 123 11.73 -6.58 -7.68
CA THR A 123 10.97 -7.78 -8.07
C THR A 123 10.18 -8.38 -6.89
N PRO A 124 10.79 -8.64 -5.71
CA PRO A 124 10.07 -9.02 -4.51
C PRO A 124 8.97 -8.04 -4.12
N LEU A 125 9.23 -6.73 -4.21
CA LEU A 125 8.26 -5.71 -3.84
C LEU A 125 7.01 -5.73 -4.75
N ILE A 126 7.22 -5.94 -6.05
CA ILE A 126 6.14 -6.09 -7.02
C ILE A 126 5.31 -7.36 -6.72
N ALA A 127 5.96 -8.46 -6.35
CA ALA A 127 5.26 -9.67 -5.92
C ALA A 127 4.43 -9.40 -4.65
N SER A 128 4.96 -8.67 -3.67
CA SER A 128 4.20 -8.26 -2.49
C SER A 128 3.01 -7.35 -2.84
N LEU A 129 3.14 -6.45 -3.81
CA LEU A 129 2.01 -5.65 -4.31
C LEU A 129 0.88 -6.53 -4.89
N ASP A 130 1.23 -7.59 -5.61
CA ASP A 130 0.27 -8.54 -6.16
C ASP A 130 -0.41 -9.36 -5.07
N GLN A 131 0.38 -9.84 -4.11
CA GLN A 131 -0.13 -10.55 -2.95
C GLN A 131 -1.11 -9.70 -2.17
N ILE A 132 -0.75 -8.45 -1.83
CA ILE A 132 -1.64 -7.51 -1.15
C ILE A 132 -2.98 -7.39 -1.88
N ARG A 133 -2.95 -7.24 -3.21
CA ARG A 133 -4.18 -7.16 -3.98
C ARG A 133 -5.01 -8.43 -3.85
N GLN A 134 -4.39 -9.60 -4.00
CA GLN A 134 -5.09 -10.89 -3.94
C GLN A 134 -5.69 -11.10 -2.55
N THR A 135 -4.88 -10.98 -1.50
CA THR A 135 -5.28 -11.10 -0.10
C THR A 135 -6.43 -10.14 0.22
N PHE A 136 -6.28 -8.83 0.00
CA PHE A 136 -7.33 -7.89 0.35
C PHE A 136 -8.62 -8.07 -0.46
N THR A 137 -8.50 -8.49 -1.73
CA THR A 137 -9.68 -8.87 -2.53
C THR A 137 -10.37 -10.11 -1.95
N GLY A 138 -9.61 -11.11 -1.49
CA GLY A 138 -10.16 -12.32 -0.86
C GLY A 138 -10.85 -12.03 0.46
N GLU A 139 -10.12 -11.39 1.37
CA GLU A 139 -10.49 -11.11 2.77
C GLU A 139 -11.58 -10.03 2.88
N TYR A 140 -11.43 -8.92 2.18
CA TYR A 140 -12.27 -7.73 2.38
C TYR A 140 -13.17 -7.40 1.20
N LYS A 141 -13.06 -8.14 0.09
CA LYS A 141 -13.71 -7.82 -1.20
C LYS A 141 -13.34 -6.43 -1.74
N TYR A 142 -12.22 -5.87 -1.26
CA TYR A 142 -11.70 -4.56 -1.64
C TYR A 142 -10.19 -4.53 -1.46
N ALA A 143 -9.48 -3.92 -2.42
CA ALA A 143 -8.02 -3.85 -2.40
C ALA A 143 -7.50 -2.44 -2.70
N GLY A 144 -8.16 -1.38 -2.23
CA GLY A 144 -7.64 0.00 -2.34
C GLY A 144 -7.63 0.63 -3.74
N TRP A 145 -8.03 -0.10 -4.78
CA TRP A 145 -7.94 0.35 -6.19
C TRP A 145 -9.18 1.05 -6.70
N ARG A 146 -10.36 0.71 -6.18
CA ARG A 146 -11.63 1.33 -6.55
C ARG A 146 -11.92 2.50 -5.62
N GLY A 147 -12.74 3.44 -6.08
CA GLY A 147 -13.38 4.42 -5.18
C GLY A 147 -14.07 3.66 -4.04
N MET A 148 -14.06 4.23 -2.85
CA MET A 148 -14.74 3.61 -1.72
C MET A 148 -16.23 3.55 -2.02
N LYS A 149 -16.90 2.53 -1.50
CA LYS A 149 -18.35 2.37 -1.62
C LYS A 149 -18.92 2.13 -0.25
N ASP A 150 -20.13 2.62 0.00
CA ASP A 150 -20.88 2.36 1.24
C ASP A 150 -21.36 0.89 1.28
N ALA A 151 -22.02 0.51 2.38
CA ALA A 151 -22.59 -0.83 2.55
C ALA A 151 -23.67 -1.17 1.50
N ALA A 152 -24.30 -0.16 0.89
CA ALA A 152 -25.29 -0.29 -0.17
C ALA A 152 -24.66 -0.32 -1.59
N GLY A 153 -23.33 -0.19 -1.70
CA GLY A 153 -22.61 -0.23 -2.97
C GLY A 153 -22.54 1.09 -3.73
N ASN A 154 -23.02 2.19 -3.14
CA ASN A 154 -22.94 3.53 -3.69
C ASN A 154 -21.50 4.07 -3.56
N PRO A 155 -21.00 4.87 -4.52
CA PRO A 155 -19.73 5.57 -4.35
C PRO A 155 -19.78 6.48 -3.11
N LEU A 156 -18.75 6.38 -2.27
CA LEU A 156 -18.44 7.36 -1.22
C LEU A 156 -17.68 8.55 -1.82
#